data_AF-A0A6G2S0C0-F1
#
_entry.id   AF-A0A6G2S0C0-F1
#
_cell.length_a   1.000
_cell.length_b   1.000
_cell.length_c   1.000
_cell.angle_alpha   90.00
_cell.angle_beta   90.00
_cell.angle_gamma   90.00
#
_symmetry.space_group_name_H-M   'P 1'
#
loop_
_entity.id
_entity.type
_entity.pdbx_description
1 polymer ?
#
loop_
_entity_poly.entity_id
_entity_poly.type
_entity_poly.pdbx_seq_one_letter_code
_entity_poly.pdbx_strand_id
1 'polypeptide(L)'
;MNVLDILLLVAAVWFAIVGYRQGFLVGILSVIGFLGGGLIAVYVLPVIWNGVTDDAKPGTFAVIAAVAIVIVCASVGQALTTHLGNKLRRHITWTPARALDATGGALVNVLAMLVVAWLIGAALAQTSLPTFSKEVRNSKVLLGVSEIMPQEANTWFKDFFAVLAQNGFPQVFTPFANEPIKPVRPPDPALADSPVAAEARRSIVKIVGRAPSCGKILEGTGFVFAPHRVMTNAHVVGGVSDPTVQVGGQGLPVDAKVVLYDWQRDIAVLDVPQLRAPVLKFAPKDAVSGKSAIVAGFPENGGYDVRPARVRGRIQADGADIYQRGTVGRDVYSLFATVREGNSGGPLLTPQGEVYGVVFAKSRDDAHTGYALTADEVRTDAVRGRAASRQVDTQGCAI
;
A
#
# COMPACT_ATOMS: atom_id res chain seq x y z
N MET A 1 -21.49 -1.27 10.57
CA MET A 1 -21.24 0.10 11.03
C MET A 1 -20.39 -0.05 12.27
N ASN A 2 -19.23 0.56 12.27
CA ASN A 2 -18.30 0.48 13.38
C ASN A 2 -18.42 1.73 14.28
N VAL A 3 -17.56 1.84 15.31
CA VAL A 3 -17.64 2.95 16.27
C VAL A 3 -17.35 4.27 15.56
N LEU A 4 -16.41 4.26 14.62
CA LEU A 4 -16.08 5.44 13.81
C LEU A 4 -17.28 5.93 12.99
N ASP A 5 -18.03 5.04 12.35
CA ASP A 5 -19.24 5.42 11.59
C ASP A 5 -20.24 6.17 12.49
N ILE A 6 -20.43 5.71 13.73
CA ILE A 6 -21.34 6.37 14.68
C ILE A 6 -20.82 7.78 15.03
N LEU A 7 -19.52 7.91 15.32
CA LEU A 7 -18.91 9.20 15.63
C LEU A 7 -19.01 10.16 14.45
N LEU A 8 -18.79 9.69 13.21
CA LEU A 8 -18.92 10.50 12.01
C LEU A 8 -20.35 10.95 11.75
N LEU A 9 -21.35 10.10 12.02
CA LEU A 9 -22.76 10.48 11.91
C LEU A 9 -23.17 11.52 12.97
N VAL A 10 -22.70 11.37 14.21
CA VAL A 10 -22.93 12.36 15.27
C VAL A 10 -22.26 13.68 14.90
N ALA A 11 -21.02 13.64 14.41
CA ALA A 11 -20.32 14.81 13.90
C ALA A 11 -21.09 15.42 12.72
N ALA A 12 -21.65 14.63 11.81
CA ALA A 12 -22.42 15.13 10.67
C ALA A 12 -23.65 15.91 11.15
N VAL A 13 -24.39 15.39 12.13
CA VAL A 13 -25.52 16.11 12.73
C VAL A 13 -25.07 17.41 13.37
N TRP A 14 -23.96 17.39 14.12
CA TRP A 14 -23.40 18.60 14.73
C TRP A 14 -23.01 19.66 13.69
N PHE A 15 -22.26 19.27 12.65
CA PHE A 15 -21.84 20.16 11.56
C PHE A 15 -23.02 20.65 10.73
N ALA A 16 -24.08 19.84 10.56
CA ALA A 16 -25.32 20.28 9.94
C ALA A 16 -26.00 21.40 10.76
N ILE A 17 -26.07 21.26 12.09
CA ILE A 17 -26.63 22.28 12.98
C ILE A 17 -25.79 23.57 12.91
N VAL A 18 -24.47 23.46 12.98
CA VAL A 18 -23.57 24.61 12.86
C VAL A 18 -23.73 25.29 11.50
N GLY A 19 -23.74 24.51 10.42
CA GLY A 19 -23.88 25.00 9.06
C GLY A 19 -25.23 25.66 8.79
N TYR A 20 -26.31 25.11 9.35
CA TYR A 20 -27.64 25.71 9.26
C TYR A 20 -27.67 27.11 9.90
N ARG A 21 -26.96 27.30 11.01
CA ARG A 21 -26.87 28.61 11.69
C ARG A 21 -25.96 29.59 10.94
N GLN A 22 -24.85 29.11 10.41
CA GLN A 22 -23.86 29.93 9.71
C GLN A 22 -24.29 30.37 8.31
N GLY A 23 -25.04 29.54 7.59
CA GLY A 23 -25.43 29.78 6.20
C GLY A 23 -24.41 29.26 5.18
N PHE A 24 -24.86 29.06 3.95
CA PHE A 24 -24.14 28.50 2.81
C PHE A 24 -22.92 29.33 2.44
N LEU A 25 -23.09 30.65 2.32
CA LEU A 25 -22.00 31.54 1.90
C LEU A 25 -20.82 31.50 2.87
N VAL A 26 -21.12 31.54 4.17
CA VAL A 26 -20.11 31.45 5.22
C VAL A 26 -19.52 30.04 5.28
N GLY A 27 -20.36 29.01 5.11
CA GLY A 27 -19.93 27.61 5.03
C GLY A 27 -18.90 27.39 3.92
N ILE A 28 -19.20 27.78 2.67
CA ILE A 28 -18.26 27.63 1.56
C ILE A 28 -16.96 28.39 1.81
N LEU A 29 -17.05 29.65 2.22
CA LEU A 29 -15.86 30.47 2.49
C LEU A 29 -15.01 29.87 3.62
N SER A 30 -15.63 29.36 4.67
CA SER A 30 -14.97 28.65 5.77
C SER A 30 -14.20 27.43 5.25
N VAL A 31 -14.82 26.61 4.41
CA VAL A 31 -14.19 25.41 3.82
C VAL A 31 -13.03 25.77 2.91
N ILE A 32 -13.21 26.77 2.04
CA ILE A 32 -12.14 27.28 1.17
C ILE A 32 -10.98 27.82 2.00
N GLY A 33 -11.27 28.57 3.06
CA GLY A 33 -10.25 29.11 3.96
C GLY A 33 -9.49 28.02 4.70
N PHE A 34 -10.18 27.00 5.19
CA PHE A 34 -9.59 25.86 5.88
C PHE A 34 -8.67 25.07 4.94
N LEU A 35 -9.20 24.64 3.80
CA LEU A 35 -8.44 23.86 2.81
C LEU A 35 -7.28 24.67 2.22
N GLY A 36 -7.51 25.94 1.89
CA GLY A 36 -6.48 26.83 1.36
C GLY A 36 -5.36 27.09 2.36
N GLY A 37 -5.69 27.37 3.63
CA GLY A 37 -4.70 27.56 4.69
C GLY A 37 -3.86 26.31 4.94
N GLY A 38 -4.49 25.14 4.96
CA GLY A 38 -3.78 23.86 5.08
C GLY A 38 -2.89 23.56 3.87
N LEU A 39 -3.39 23.75 2.65
CA LEU A 39 -2.65 23.49 1.41
C LEU A 39 -1.41 24.38 1.30
N ILE A 40 -1.54 25.68 1.59
CA ILE A 40 -0.41 26.61 1.61
C ILE A 40 0.65 26.11 2.60
N ALA A 41 0.25 25.71 3.80
CA ALA A 41 1.20 25.18 4.79
C ALA A 41 1.92 23.93 4.30
N VAL A 42 1.21 22.98 3.68
CA VAL A 42 1.80 21.74 3.14
C VAL A 42 2.82 22.01 2.04
N TYR A 43 2.61 23.01 1.17
CA TYR A 43 3.57 23.36 0.12
C TYR A 43 4.76 24.18 0.64
N VAL A 44 4.53 25.07 1.60
CA VAL A 44 5.56 25.99 2.09
C VAL A 44 6.49 25.32 3.11
N LEU A 45 5.97 24.42 3.96
CA LEU A 45 6.74 23.78 5.01
C LEU A 45 7.99 23.02 4.51
N PRO A 46 7.92 22.20 3.44
CA PRO A 46 9.10 21.52 2.90
C PRO A 46 10.16 22.51 2.39
N VAL A 47 9.73 23.60 1.73
CA VAL A 47 10.65 24.62 1.20
C VAL A 47 11.41 25.31 2.35
N ILE A 48 10.70 25.66 3.42
CA ILE A 48 11.32 26.25 4.62
C ILE A 48 12.25 25.23 5.28
N TRP A 49 11.80 23.99 5.45
CA TRP A 49 12.58 22.93 6.08
C TRP A 49 13.89 22.68 5.36
N ASN A 50 13.83 22.49 4.04
CA ASN A 50 15.00 22.21 3.21
C ASN A 50 16.00 23.37 3.23
N GLY A 51 15.52 24.62 3.21
CA GLY A 51 16.37 25.81 3.29
C GLY A 51 17.02 26.05 4.65
N VAL A 52 16.48 25.48 5.74
CA VAL A 52 16.99 25.68 7.11
C VAL A 52 17.86 24.49 7.58
N THR A 53 17.63 23.29 7.04
CA THR A 53 18.20 22.05 7.57
C THR A 53 19.10 21.31 6.59
N ASP A 54 19.47 21.92 5.46
CA ASP A 54 20.31 21.32 4.41
C ASP A 54 19.82 19.90 4.03
N ASP A 55 18.52 19.78 3.77
CA ASP A 55 17.83 18.52 3.41
C ASP A 55 17.94 17.39 4.44
N ALA A 56 18.17 17.71 5.72
CA ALA A 56 18.15 16.72 6.79
C ALA A 56 16.77 16.06 6.92
N LYS A 57 16.75 14.76 7.21
CA LYS A 57 15.50 14.01 7.42
C LYS A 57 14.79 14.51 8.71
N PRO A 58 13.50 14.86 8.65
CA PRO A 58 12.78 15.34 9.84
C PRO A 58 12.62 14.24 10.89
N GLY A 59 13.01 14.55 12.13
CA GLY A 59 12.75 13.69 13.28
C GLY A 59 11.27 13.71 13.71
N THR A 60 10.88 12.81 14.61
CA THR A 60 9.49 12.69 15.09
C THR A 60 8.90 14.01 15.59
N PHE A 61 9.68 14.80 16.34
CA PHE A 61 9.25 16.10 16.84
C PHE A 61 8.97 17.09 15.70
N ALA A 62 9.81 17.10 14.66
CA ALA A 62 9.63 17.97 13.49
C ALA A 62 8.36 17.63 12.72
N VAL A 63 8.05 16.33 12.59
CA VAL A 63 6.80 15.88 11.95
C VAL A 63 5.58 16.33 12.77
N ILE A 64 5.61 16.17 14.11
CA ILE A 64 4.52 16.64 14.99
C ILE A 64 4.34 18.16 14.88
N ALA A 65 5.44 18.90 14.89
CA ALA A 65 5.42 20.36 14.73
C ALA A 65 4.85 20.78 13.36
N ALA A 66 5.23 20.10 12.28
CA ALA A 66 4.70 20.35 10.95
C ALA A 66 3.18 20.15 10.90
N VAL A 67 2.68 19.05 11.47
CA VAL A 67 1.23 18.80 11.57
C VAL A 67 0.52 19.90 12.37
N ALA A 68 1.08 20.30 13.51
CA ALA A 68 0.51 21.40 14.31
C ALA A 68 0.46 22.71 13.53
N ILE A 69 1.51 23.05 12.79
CA ILE A 69 1.56 24.27 11.96
C ILE A 69 0.50 24.22 10.86
N VAL A 70 0.32 23.07 10.18
CA VAL A 70 -0.73 22.90 9.16
C VAL A 70 -2.12 23.15 9.77
N ILE A 71 -2.40 22.60 10.95
CA ILE A 71 -3.69 22.79 11.64
C ILE A 71 -3.91 24.27 12.00
N VAL A 72 -2.88 24.97 12.50
CA VAL A 72 -2.96 26.40 12.82
C VAL A 72 -3.23 27.21 11.57
N CYS A 73 -2.49 26.99 10.48
CA CYS A 73 -2.67 27.69 9.22
C CYS A 73 -4.08 27.47 8.63
N ALA A 74 -4.58 26.23 8.67
CA ALA A 74 -5.94 25.91 8.24
C ALA A 74 -6.99 26.65 9.10
N SER A 75 -6.81 26.66 10.42
CA SER A 75 -7.71 27.34 11.36
C SER A 75 -7.73 28.86 11.18
N VAL A 76 -6.55 29.46 10.94
CA VAL A 76 -6.43 30.90 10.65
C VAL A 76 -7.09 31.25 9.32
N GLY A 77 -6.84 30.47 8.27
CA GLY A 77 -7.49 30.63 6.97
C GLY A 77 -9.02 30.56 7.07
N GLN A 78 -9.52 29.56 7.80
CA GLN A 78 -10.94 29.41 8.10
C GLN A 78 -11.52 30.63 8.84
N ALA A 79 -10.85 31.11 9.88
CA ALA A 79 -11.31 32.25 10.67
C ALA A 79 -11.40 33.54 9.84
N LEU A 80 -10.39 33.81 9.00
CA LEU A 80 -10.34 34.98 8.12
C LEU A 80 -11.48 34.97 7.09
N THR A 81 -11.68 33.86 6.40
CA THR A 81 -12.74 33.75 5.38
C THR A 81 -14.13 33.71 6.00
N THR A 82 -14.28 33.12 7.19
CA THR A 82 -15.54 33.16 7.95
C THR A 82 -15.89 34.60 8.36
N HIS A 83 -14.91 35.39 8.79
CA HIS A 83 -15.12 36.81 9.10
C HIS A 83 -15.58 37.60 7.87
N LEU A 84 -14.94 37.38 6.73
CA LEU A 84 -15.33 37.98 5.44
C LEU A 84 -16.75 37.54 5.03
N GLY A 85 -17.05 36.24 5.14
CA GLY A 85 -18.35 35.68 4.80
C GLY A 85 -19.47 36.27 5.64
N ASN A 86 -19.24 36.44 6.95
CA ASN A 86 -20.20 37.08 7.84
C ASN A 86 -20.46 38.54 7.47
N LYS A 87 -19.45 39.28 6.98
CA LYS A 87 -19.62 40.65 6.49
C LYS A 87 -20.45 40.68 5.20
N LEU A 88 -20.24 39.73 4.30
CA LEU A 88 -20.97 39.63 3.03
C LEU A 88 -22.43 39.20 3.25
N ARG A 89 -22.68 38.24 4.16
CA ARG A 89 -24.02 37.74 4.50
C ARG A 89 -24.97 38.81 5.01
N ARG A 90 -24.47 39.89 5.64
CA ARG A 90 -25.30 41.03 6.11
C ARG A 90 -26.07 41.72 4.98
N HIS A 91 -25.66 41.58 3.73
CA HIS A 91 -26.34 42.16 2.56
C HIS A 91 -27.52 41.31 2.05
N ILE A 92 -27.71 40.10 2.58
CA ILE A 92 -28.80 39.19 2.19
C ILE A 92 -29.99 39.38 3.13
N THR A 93 -30.98 40.18 2.70
CA THR A 93 -32.16 40.54 3.50
C THR A 93 -33.42 39.73 3.17
N TRP A 94 -33.45 39.02 2.02
CA TRP A 94 -34.63 38.31 1.55
C TRP A 94 -34.85 36.97 2.29
N THR A 95 -36.03 36.78 2.88
CA THR A 95 -36.36 35.66 3.78
C THR A 95 -36.28 34.27 3.12
N PRO A 96 -36.77 34.06 1.88
CA PRO A 96 -36.61 32.78 1.19
C PRO A 96 -35.14 32.46 0.87
N ALA A 97 -34.34 33.46 0.48
CA ALA A 97 -32.90 33.27 0.30
C ALA A 97 -32.18 32.90 1.60
N ARG A 98 -32.63 33.39 2.77
CA ARG A 98 -32.06 32.97 4.06
C ARG A 98 -32.37 31.52 4.40
N ALA A 99 -33.55 31.02 4.03
CA ALA A 99 -33.89 29.60 4.23
C ALA A 99 -33.04 28.70 3.33
N LEU A 100 -32.88 29.05 2.06
CA LEU A 100 -32.01 28.33 1.12
C LEU A 100 -30.52 28.39 1.54
N ASP A 101 -30.07 29.56 2.03
CA ASP A 101 -28.72 29.75 2.59
C ASP A 101 -28.51 28.84 3.82
N ALA A 102 -29.48 28.74 4.73
CA ALA A 102 -29.37 27.88 5.89
C ALA A 102 -29.31 26.38 5.51
N THR A 103 -30.18 25.91 4.62
CA THR A 103 -30.17 24.51 4.16
C THR A 103 -28.89 24.17 3.40
N GLY A 104 -28.43 25.08 2.53
CA GLY A 104 -27.17 24.91 1.82
C GLY A 104 -25.97 24.90 2.78
N GLY A 105 -25.98 25.73 3.81
CA GLY A 105 -24.93 25.78 4.83
C GLY A 105 -24.79 24.49 5.63
N ALA A 106 -25.91 23.85 5.95
CA ALA A 106 -25.92 22.54 6.59
C ALA A 106 -25.26 21.48 5.68
N LEU A 107 -25.66 21.43 4.40
CA LEU A 107 -25.13 20.47 3.43
C LEU A 107 -23.62 20.65 3.22
N VAL A 108 -23.17 21.88 2.96
CA VAL A 108 -21.74 22.17 2.68
C VAL A 108 -20.85 21.80 3.87
N ASN A 109 -21.27 22.11 5.10
CA ASN A 109 -20.46 21.79 6.28
C ASN A 109 -20.38 20.28 6.53
N VAL A 110 -21.46 19.54 6.30
CA VAL A 110 -21.43 18.06 6.38
C VAL A 110 -20.49 17.50 5.31
N LEU A 111 -20.60 17.94 4.06
CA LEU A 111 -19.74 17.48 2.97
C LEU A 111 -18.27 17.80 3.25
N ALA A 112 -17.97 19.01 3.71
CA ALA A 112 -16.61 19.39 4.05
C ALA A 112 -16.04 18.59 5.23
N MET A 113 -16.85 18.35 6.27
CA MET A 113 -16.46 17.49 7.38
C MET A 113 -16.15 16.07 6.88
N LEU A 114 -16.99 15.50 6.00
CA LEU A 114 -16.77 14.18 5.43
C LEU A 114 -15.50 14.11 4.59
N VAL A 115 -15.20 15.13 3.78
CA VAL A 115 -13.95 15.22 3.01
C VAL A 115 -12.75 15.29 3.95
N VAL A 116 -12.78 16.12 4.99
CA VAL A 116 -11.69 16.23 5.97
C VAL A 116 -11.52 14.92 6.75
N ALA A 117 -12.61 14.29 7.17
CA ALA A 117 -12.59 13.00 7.84
C ALA A 117 -12.04 11.89 6.94
N TRP A 118 -12.39 11.89 5.65
CA TRP A 118 -11.85 10.98 4.65
C TRP A 118 -10.34 11.19 4.43
N LEU A 119 -9.88 12.45 4.35
CA LEU A 119 -8.46 12.76 4.25
C LEU A 119 -7.66 12.24 5.46
N ILE A 120 -8.15 12.50 6.68
CA ILE A 120 -7.53 12.01 7.90
C ILE A 120 -7.60 10.48 7.97
N GLY A 121 -8.73 9.90 7.56
CA GLY A 121 -8.89 8.45 7.48
C GLY A 121 -7.90 7.80 6.52
N ALA A 122 -7.71 8.36 5.33
CA ALA A 122 -6.78 7.84 4.32
C ALA A 122 -5.33 7.87 4.85
N ALA A 123 -5.00 8.88 5.66
CA ALA A 123 -3.73 8.98 6.36
C ALA A 123 -3.57 7.88 7.42
N LEU A 124 -4.56 7.77 8.32
CA LEU A 124 -4.52 6.84 9.44
C LEU A 124 -4.57 5.38 8.99
N ALA A 125 -5.27 5.10 7.89
CA ALA A 125 -5.34 3.77 7.26
C ALA A 125 -3.96 3.29 6.76
N GLN A 126 -3.00 4.18 6.54
CA GLN A 126 -1.65 3.81 6.11
C GLN A 126 -0.68 3.59 7.28
N THR A 127 -1.07 3.94 8.51
CA THR A 127 -0.22 3.77 9.70
C THR A 127 -0.18 2.32 10.18
N SER A 128 0.85 2.00 10.97
CA SER A 128 1.06 0.67 11.58
C SER A 128 0.37 0.49 12.94
N LEU A 129 -0.45 1.45 13.38
CA LEU A 129 -1.17 1.37 14.66
C LEU A 129 -2.44 0.50 14.50
N PRO A 130 -2.43 -0.77 14.94
CA PRO A 130 -3.41 -1.77 14.52
C PRO A 130 -4.84 -1.46 14.98
N THR A 131 -5.02 -0.80 16.13
CA THR A 131 -6.34 -0.51 16.70
C THR A 131 -7.07 0.59 15.94
N PHE A 132 -6.37 1.67 15.59
CA PHE A 132 -6.98 2.82 14.90
C PHE A 132 -7.14 2.56 13.41
N SER A 133 -6.17 1.88 12.78
CA SER A 133 -6.24 1.58 11.36
C SER A 133 -7.42 0.66 11.04
N LYS A 134 -7.72 -0.34 11.88
CA LYS A 134 -8.83 -1.27 11.66
C LYS A 134 -10.20 -0.59 11.67
N GLU A 135 -10.46 0.31 12.62
CA GLU A 135 -11.71 1.08 12.66
C GLU A 135 -11.85 2.01 11.45
N VAL A 136 -10.77 2.61 10.99
CA VAL A 136 -10.81 3.47 9.79
C VAL A 136 -11.08 2.67 8.52
N ARG A 137 -10.39 1.54 8.31
CA ARG A 137 -10.52 0.71 7.11
C ARG A 137 -11.88 0.01 6.98
N ASN A 138 -12.52 -0.31 8.11
CA ASN A 138 -13.85 -0.95 8.12
C ASN A 138 -15.03 0.06 8.12
N SER A 139 -14.77 1.37 7.99
CA SER A 139 -15.81 2.40 8.02
C SER A 139 -16.61 2.42 6.72
N LYS A 140 -17.93 2.24 6.84
CA LYS A 140 -18.83 2.33 5.67
C LYS A 140 -18.99 3.77 5.19
N VAL A 141 -18.94 4.74 6.11
CA VAL A 141 -19.05 6.16 5.78
C VAL A 141 -17.84 6.60 4.95
N LEU A 142 -16.63 6.28 5.40
CA LEU A 142 -15.40 6.66 4.67
C LEU A 142 -15.27 5.93 3.34
N LEU A 143 -15.68 4.66 3.26
CA LEU A 143 -15.75 3.92 1.99
C LEU A 143 -16.69 4.61 1.00
N GLY A 144 -17.91 4.98 1.42
CA GLY A 144 -18.87 5.66 0.56
C GLY A 144 -18.38 7.03 0.06
N VAL A 145 -17.64 7.78 0.90
CA VAL A 145 -16.96 9.00 0.45
C VAL A 145 -15.88 8.67 -0.58
N SER A 146 -15.07 7.63 -0.33
CA SER A 146 -13.99 7.21 -1.22
C SER A 146 -14.45 6.77 -2.60
N GLU A 147 -15.64 6.18 -2.72
CA GLU A 147 -16.22 5.75 -4.01
C GLU A 147 -16.62 6.93 -4.91
N ILE A 148 -16.87 8.11 -4.32
CA ILE A 148 -17.30 9.32 -5.03
C ILE A 148 -16.09 10.21 -5.37
N MET A 149 -14.98 10.09 -4.64
CA MET A 149 -13.79 10.90 -4.85
C MET A 149 -13.05 10.51 -6.14
N PRO A 150 -12.46 11.49 -6.88
CA PRO A 150 -11.60 11.19 -8.02
C PRO A 150 -10.42 10.30 -7.62
N GLN A 151 -10.01 9.36 -8.48
CA GLN A 151 -8.92 8.42 -8.17
C GLN A 151 -7.58 9.14 -7.92
N GLU A 152 -7.39 10.31 -8.53
CA GLU A 152 -6.22 11.16 -8.37
C GLU A 152 -6.09 11.70 -6.94
N ALA A 153 -7.20 11.83 -6.19
CA ALA A 153 -7.19 12.35 -4.82
C ALA A 153 -6.40 11.45 -3.85
N ASN A 154 -6.33 10.14 -4.12
CA ASN A 154 -5.51 9.20 -3.36
C ASN A 154 -4.00 9.48 -3.50
N THR A 155 -3.61 10.29 -4.48
CA THR A 155 -2.21 10.57 -4.80
C THR A 155 -1.69 11.89 -4.20
N TRP A 156 -2.58 12.77 -3.75
CA TRP A 156 -2.25 14.13 -3.31
C TRP A 156 -1.31 14.20 -2.10
N PHE A 157 -1.19 13.11 -1.33
CA PHE A 157 -0.37 13.06 -0.12
C PHE A 157 0.72 11.99 -0.15
N LYS A 158 1.05 11.45 -1.34
CA LYS A 158 2.08 10.41 -1.52
C LYS A 158 3.41 10.79 -0.89
N ASP A 159 3.87 12.02 -1.11
CA ASP A 159 5.19 12.47 -0.65
C ASP A 159 5.25 12.58 0.88
N PHE A 160 4.15 13.01 1.52
CA PHE A 160 4.05 13.06 2.98
C PHE A 160 4.05 11.65 3.60
N PHE A 161 3.36 10.69 2.99
CA PHE A 161 3.28 9.33 3.49
C PHE A 161 4.48 8.46 3.13
N ALA A 162 5.18 8.73 2.03
CA ALA A 162 6.43 8.03 1.67
C ALA A 162 7.52 8.22 2.73
N VAL A 163 7.51 9.35 3.45
CA VAL A 163 8.39 9.60 4.60
C VAL A 163 7.98 8.80 5.84
N LEU A 164 6.68 8.50 5.99
CA LEU A 164 6.11 7.79 7.14
C LEU A 164 6.04 6.25 6.95
N ALA A 165 5.93 5.79 5.71
CA ALA A 165 5.86 4.38 5.34
C ALA A 165 7.26 3.75 5.36
N GLN A 166 7.70 3.35 6.55
CA GLN A 166 9.01 2.72 6.73
C GLN A 166 9.07 1.24 6.29
N ASN A 167 7.94 0.57 6.01
CA ASN A 167 7.84 -0.90 6.09
C ASN A 167 7.50 -1.64 4.78
N GLY A 168 8.02 -1.19 3.64
CA GLY A 168 8.44 -2.05 2.51
C GLY A 168 7.43 -2.94 1.75
N PHE A 169 6.15 -2.99 2.12
CA PHE A 169 5.15 -3.84 1.46
C PHE A 169 4.10 -3.05 0.64
N PRO A 170 3.85 -3.46 -0.61
CA PRO A 170 2.77 -2.91 -1.44
C PRO A 170 1.40 -3.05 -0.77
N GLN A 171 0.50 -2.10 -1.05
CA GLN A 171 -0.90 -2.19 -0.61
C GLN A 171 -1.69 -3.08 -1.58
N VAL A 172 -2.26 -4.17 -1.05
CA VAL A 172 -3.06 -5.13 -1.84
C VAL A 172 -4.46 -4.61 -2.14
N PHE A 173 -5.03 -3.83 -1.21
CA PHE A 173 -6.36 -3.24 -1.31
C PHE A 173 -6.27 -1.72 -1.17
N THR A 174 -7.27 -1.01 -1.69
CA THR A 174 -7.46 0.41 -1.40
C THR A 174 -7.68 0.63 0.11
N PRO A 175 -7.33 1.82 0.65
CA PRO A 175 -7.32 2.07 2.09
C PRO A 175 -8.64 1.81 2.83
N PHE A 176 -9.79 1.80 2.15
CA PHE A 176 -11.11 1.62 2.77
C PHE A 176 -11.85 0.36 2.30
N ALA A 177 -11.22 -0.47 1.47
CA ALA A 177 -11.80 -1.73 1.06
C ALA A 177 -11.69 -2.78 2.18
N ASN A 178 -12.79 -3.47 2.47
CA ASN A 178 -12.78 -4.57 3.42
C ASN A 178 -11.98 -5.75 2.86
N GLU A 179 -10.98 -6.20 3.62
CA GLU A 179 -10.18 -7.37 3.28
C GLU A 179 -11.01 -8.66 3.46
N PRO A 180 -11.28 -9.44 2.39
CA PRO A 180 -12.12 -10.64 2.47
C PRO A 180 -11.33 -11.84 3.03
N ILE A 181 -11.15 -11.88 4.36
CA ILE A 181 -10.44 -12.97 5.05
C ILE A 181 -11.41 -14.12 5.36
N LYS A 182 -11.41 -15.14 4.48
CA LYS A 182 -12.22 -16.35 4.69
C LYS A 182 -11.60 -17.25 5.78
N PRO A 183 -12.38 -17.79 6.72
CA PRO A 183 -11.89 -18.72 7.72
C PRO A 183 -11.54 -20.07 7.08
N VAL A 184 -10.37 -20.61 7.42
CA VAL A 184 -9.91 -21.95 7.05
C VAL A 184 -9.19 -22.58 8.24
N ARG A 185 -9.04 -23.91 8.23
CA ARG A 185 -8.27 -24.62 9.27
C ARG A 185 -6.81 -24.14 9.31
N PRO A 186 -6.14 -24.09 10.46
CA PRO A 186 -4.72 -23.73 10.54
C PRO A 186 -3.81 -24.61 9.67
N PRO A 187 -2.76 -24.06 9.01
CA PRO A 187 -1.85 -24.82 8.18
C PRO A 187 -1.25 -26.04 8.89
N ASP A 188 -0.88 -27.07 8.11
CA ASP A 188 -0.22 -28.26 8.64
C ASP A 188 1.24 -27.92 9.02
N PRO A 189 1.62 -27.98 10.31
CA PRO A 189 2.96 -27.61 10.74
C PRO A 189 4.05 -28.52 10.15
N ALA A 190 3.73 -29.77 9.81
CA ALA A 190 4.71 -30.72 9.25
C ALA A 190 5.28 -30.28 7.90
N LEU A 191 4.62 -29.35 7.20
CA LEU A 191 5.11 -28.82 5.92
C LEU A 191 6.34 -27.92 6.07
N ALA A 192 6.56 -27.33 7.25
CA ALA A 192 7.73 -26.49 7.52
C ALA A 192 9.05 -27.26 7.36
N ASP A 193 9.06 -28.52 7.81
CA ASP A 193 10.23 -29.41 7.78
C ASP A 193 10.12 -30.47 6.68
N SER A 194 9.27 -30.22 5.66
CA SER A 194 9.04 -31.21 4.61
C SER A 194 10.28 -31.40 3.72
N PRO A 195 10.55 -32.63 3.22
CA PRO A 195 11.62 -32.88 2.25
C PRO A 195 11.48 -32.03 0.98
N VAL A 196 10.23 -31.71 0.60
CA VAL A 196 9.91 -30.84 -0.54
C VAL A 196 10.42 -29.42 -0.32
N ALA A 197 10.22 -28.84 0.87
CA ALA A 197 10.73 -27.52 1.18
C ALA A 197 12.26 -27.49 1.26
N ALA A 198 12.88 -28.56 1.78
CA ALA A 198 14.34 -28.70 1.78
C ALA A 198 14.93 -28.80 0.37
N GLU A 199 14.28 -29.57 -0.52
CA GLU A 199 14.67 -29.71 -1.92
C GLU A 199 14.50 -28.41 -2.70
N ALA A 200 13.34 -27.74 -2.54
CA ALA A 200 13.04 -26.48 -3.21
C ALA A 200 14.04 -25.36 -2.89
N ARG A 201 14.72 -25.43 -1.73
CA ARG A 201 15.80 -24.49 -1.36
C ARG A 201 16.85 -24.34 -2.45
N ARG A 202 17.14 -25.40 -3.22
CA ARG A 202 18.12 -25.38 -4.33
C ARG A 202 17.68 -24.54 -5.52
N SER A 203 16.41 -24.15 -5.57
CA SER A 203 15.80 -23.34 -6.63
C SER A 203 15.27 -22.00 -6.13
N ILE A 204 15.36 -21.72 -4.84
CA ILE A 204 14.94 -20.45 -4.25
C ILE A 204 16.18 -19.62 -3.97
N VAL A 205 16.16 -18.36 -4.37
CA VAL A 205 17.30 -17.46 -4.26
C VAL A 205 16.99 -16.31 -3.32
N LYS A 206 18.01 -15.91 -2.56
CA LYS A 206 18.01 -14.65 -1.82
C LYS A 206 18.45 -13.55 -2.78
N ILE A 207 17.73 -12.45 -2.83
CA ILE A 207 18.02 -11.31 -3.69
C ILE A 207 18.41 -10.14 -2.81
N VAL A 208 19.52 -9.48 -3.14
CA VAL A 208 19.97 -8.27 -2.46
C VAL A 208 20.44 -7.28 -3.50
N GLY A 209 20.02 -6.02 -3.38
CA GLY A 209 20.37 -4.95 -4.31
C GLY A 209 20.52 -3.62 -3.61
N ARG A 210 21.52 -2.82 -4.01
CA ARG A 210 21.62 -1.44 -3.55
C ARG A 210 20.77 -0.55 -4.44
N ALA A 211 19.95 0.30 -3.84
CA ALA A 211 19.19 1.34 -4.52
C ALA A 211 19.68 2.72 -4.04
N PRO A 212 20.77 3.28 -4.61
CA PRO A 212 21.39 4.50 -4.12
C PRO A 212 20.44 5.70 -4.13
N SER A 213 19.62 5.83 -5.17
CA SER A 213 18.59 6.87 -5.28
C SER A 213 17.54 6.80 -4.16
N CYS A 214 17.39 5.64 -3.53
CA CYS A 214 16.45 5.40 -2.45
C CYS A 214 17.10 5.47 -1.07
N GLY A 215 18.44 5.52 -1.00
CA GLY A 215 19.19 5.46 0.25
C GLY A 215 18.96 4.17 1.05
N LYS A 216 18.62 3.06 0.37
CA LYS A 216 18.29 1.76 0.99
C LYS A 216 18.97 0.59 0.27
N ILE A 217 19.13 -0.50 1.00
CA ILE A 217 19.41 -1.83 0.44
C ILE A 217 18.06 -2.54 0.39
N LEU A 218 17.70 -3.05 -0.79
CA LEU A 218 16.51 -3.86 -0.97
C LEU A 218 16.89 -5.33 -0.92
N GLU A 219 15.99 -6.11 -0.33
CA GLU A 219 16.16 -7.54 -0.14
C GLU A 219 14.84 -8.25 -0.35
N GLY A 220 14.95 -9.50 -0.79
CA GLY A 220 13.77 -10.31 -1.05
C GLY A 220 14.14 -11.73 -1.42
N THR A 221 13.13 -12.44 -1.88
CA THR A 221 13.25 -13.82 -2.36
C THR A 221 12.94 -13.84 -3.85
N GLY A 222 13.52 -14.80 -4.56
CA GLY A 222 13.08 -15.18 -5.89
C GLY A 222 13.16 -16.69 -6.06
N PHE A 223 12.73 -17.19 -7.21
CA PHE A 223 12.87 -18.59 -7.55
C PHE A 223 13.18 -18.81 -9.02
N VAL A 224 13.90 -19.89 -9.30
CA VAL A 224 14.31 -20.28 -10.65
C VAL A 224 13.13 -20.93 -11.36
N PHE A 225 12.55 -20.23 -12.34
CA PHE A 225 11.37 -20.70 -13.09
C PHE A 225 11.69 -21.07 -14.56
N ALA A 226 12.92 -20.81 -14.99
CA ALA A 226 13.52 -21.27 -16.24
C ALA A 226 15.07 -21.22 -16.12
N PRO A 227 15.83 -21.89 -17.02
CA PRO A 227 17.29 -21.83 -16.97
C PRO A 227 17.81 -20.39 -16.96
N HIS A 228 18.69 -20.08 -16.01
CA HIS A 228 19.27 -18.73 -15.83
C HIS A 228 18.22 -17.62 -15.60
N ARG A 229 16.99 -17.96 -15.21
CA ARG A 229 15.89 -17.00 -15.02
C ARG A 229 15.30 -17.13 -13.64
N VAL A 230 15.35 -16.04 -12.90
CA VAL A 230 14.75 -15.90 -11.56
C VAL A 230 13.52 -15.00 -11.67
N MET A 231 12.39 -15.43 -11.12
CA MET A 231 11.22 -14.59 -10.92
C MET A 231 11.24 -14.05 -9.50
N THR A 232 10.86 -12.79 -9.33
CA THR A 232 10.69 -12.11 -8.04
C THR A 232 9.65 -11.00 -8.19
N ASN A 233 9.41 -10.22 -7.12
CA ASN A 233 8.58 -9.03 -7.22
C ASN A 233 9.36 -7.83 -7.80
N ALA A 234 8.65 -6.93 -8.46
CA ALA A 234 9.26 -5.72 -9.00
C ALA A 234 9.76 -4.80 -7.87
N HIS A 235 9.02 -4.66 -6.77
CA HIS A 235 9.45 -3.84 -5.65
C HIS A 235 10.75 -4.32 -4.97
N VAL A 236 11.13 -5.60 -5.13
CA VAL A 236 12.41 -6.13 -4.61
C VAL A 236 13.62 -5.55 -5.35
N VAL A 237 13.42 -5.09 -6.60
CA VAL A 237 14.49 -4.54 -7.46
C VAL A 237 14.21 -3.12 -7.95
N GLY A 238 13.14 -2.46 -7.48
CA GLY A 238 12.79 -1.10 -7.87
C GLY A 238 13.88 -0.09 -7.47
N GLY A 239 14.44 0.63 -8.44
CA GLY A 239 15.56 1.54 -8.23
C GLY A 239 16.91 0.86 -7.93
N VAL A 240 17.00 -0.47 -8.01
CA VAL A 240 18.26 -1.22 -7.89
C VAL A 240 18.98 -1.24 -9.23
N SER A 241 20.25 -0.85 -9.21
CA SER A 241 21.13 -0.87 -10.39
C SER A 241 21.68 -2.27 -10.68
N ASP A 242 22.22 -2.90 -9.63
CA ASP A 242 23.01 -4.14 -9.70
C ASP A 242 22.49 -5.14 -8.65
N PRO A 243 21.43 -5.91 -8.94
CA PRO A 243 20.96 -6.93 -8.03
C PRO A 243 21.91 -8.12 -8.02
N THR A 244 22.07 -8.73 -6.85
CA THR A 244 22.81 -9.99 -6.67
C THR A 244 21.87 -11.07 -6.17
N VAL A 245 22.17 -12.32 -6.52
CA VAL A 245 21.38 -13.48 -6.08
C VAL A 245 22.25 -14.53 -5.40
N GLN A 246 21.70 -15.22 -4.40
CA GLN A 246 22.34 -16.35 -3.72
C GLN A 246 21.39 -17.54 -3.65
N VAL A 247 21.77 -18.65 -4.29
CA VAL A 247 20.96 -19.88 -4.28
C VAL A 247 20.92 -20.47 -2.87
N GLY A 248 19.71 -20.73 -2.37
CA GLY A 248 19.49 -21.25 -1.03
C GLY A 248 19.99 -20.34 0.11
N GLY A 249 20.34 -19.08 -0.21
CA GLY A 249 21.00 -18.14 0.71
C GLY A 249 22.39 -18.58 1.12
N GLN A 250 23.08 -19.33 0.27
CA GLN A 250 24.42 -19.88 0.53
C GLN A 250 25.40 -19.53 -0.60
N GLY A 251 26.68 -19.54 -0.27
CA GLY A 251 27.76 -19.27 -1.22
C GLY A 251 27.92 -17.78 -1.54
N LEU A 252 28.74 -17.51 -2.56
CA LEU A 252 28.99 -16.14 -3.02
C LEU A 252 27.75 -15.62 -3.78
N PRO A 253 27.35 -14.35 -3.55
CA PRO A 253 26.38 -13.70 -4.42
C PRO A 253 26.87 -13.69 -5.86
N VAL A 254 25.97 -13.90 -6.80
CA VAL A 254 26.23 -13.79 -8.24
C VAL A 254 25.43 -12.64 -8.84
N ASP A 255 26.03 -11.92 -9.79
CA ASP A 255 25.41 -10.78 -10.42
C ASP A 255 24.21 -11.19 -11.27
N ALA A 256 23.19 -10.34 -11.25
CA ALA A 256 21.96 -10.51 -12.01
C ALA A 256 21.59 -9.23 -12.76
N LYS A 257 20.85 -9.37 -13.86
CA LYS A 257 20.30 -8.25 -14.62
C LYS A 257 18.79 -8.32 -14.64
N VAL A 258 18.11 -7.22 -14.35
CA VAL A 258 16.65 -7.14 -14.54
C VAL A 258 16.36 -7.08 -16.03
N VAL A 259 15.69 -8.09 -16.58
CA VAL A 259 15.34 -8.18 -18.01
C VAL A 259 13.85 -8.04 -18.29
N LEU A 260 13.02 -8.13 -17.25
CA LEU A 260 11.60 -7.76 -17.28
C LEU A 260 11.25 -7.06 -15.97
N TYR A 261 10.48 -5.98 -16.07
CA TYR A 261 10.02 -5.19 -14.94
C TYR A 261 8.58 -4.74 -15.17
N ASP A 262 7.63 -5.48 -14.60
CA ASP A 262 6.20 -5.16 -14.61
C ASP A 262 5.79 -4.60 -13.23
N TRP A 263 5.81 -3.28 -13.13
CA TRP A 263 5.45 -2.56 -11.91
C TRP A 263 3.94 -2.56 -11.62
N GLN A 264 3.09 -2.86 -12.60
CA GLN A 264 1.64 -2.93 -12.39
C GLN A 264 1.30 -4.22 -11.65
N ARG A 265 1.83 -5.36 -12.12
CA ARG A 265 1.66 -6.68 -11.50
C ARG A 265 2.59 -6.94 -10.33
N ASP A 266 3.59 -6.08 -10.15
CA ASP A 266 4.66 -6.27 -9.17
C ASP A 266 5.50 -7.53 -9.45
N ILE A 267 5.92 -7.73 -10.70
CA ILE A 267 6.77 -8.86 -11.12
C ILE A 267 8.03 -8.36 -11.83
N ALA A 268 9.16 -8.96 -11.48
CA ALA A 268 10.40 -8.81 -12.22
C ALA A 268 11.00 -10.17 -12.58
N VAL A 269 11.73 -10.20 -13.68
CA VAL A 269 12.55 -11.35 -14.08
C VAL A 269 14.00 -10.93 -14.16
N LEU A 270 14.86 -11.70 -13.50
CA LEU A 270 16.29 -11.54 -13.50
C LEU A 270 16.93 -12.57 -14.43
N ASP A 271 17.83 -12.10 -15.30
CA ASP A 271 18.79 -12.93 -16.02
C ASP A 271 20.04 -13.11 -15.15
N VAL A 272 20.39 -14.37 -14.90
CA VAL A 272 21.52 -14.75 -14.04
C VAL A 272 22.36 -15.79 -14.78
N PRO A 273 23.28 -15.37 -15.67
CA PRO A 273 23.98 -16.29 -16.58
C PRO A 273 24.81 -17.38 -15.88
N GLN A 274 25.30 -17.12 -14.67
CA GLN A 274 26.10 -18.06 -13.89
C GLN A 274 25.26 -19.01 -13.00
N LEU A 275 23.93 -18.90 -13.05
CA LEU A 275 23.03 -19.63 -12.17
C LEU A 275 22.95 -21.12 -12.51
N ARG A 276 23.32 -21.96 -11.55
CA ARG A 276 23.19 -23.43 -11.65
C ARG A 276 22.24 -23.92 -10.58
N ALA A 277 20.96 -24.02 -10.91
CA ALA A 277 19.91 -24.42 -9.99
C ALA A 277 18.76 -25.15 -10.73
N PRO A 278 18.07 -26.12 -10.11
CA PRO A 278 16.90 -26.75 -10.71
C PRO A 278 15.79 -25.74 -10.96
N VAL A 279 14.96 -25.99 -11.97
CA VAL A 279 13.81 -25.15 -12.31
C VAL A 279 12.56 -25.64 -11.57
N LEU A 280 11.90 -24.74 -10.85
CA LEU A 280 10.56 -24.98 -10.32
C LEU A 280 9.52 -24.84 -11.42
N LYS A 281 8.55 -25.76 -11.41
CA LYS A 281 7.44 -25.75 -12.35
C LYS A 281 6.22 -25.10 -11.72
N PHE A 282 5.49 -24.30 -12.49
CA PHE A 282 4.17 -23.85 -12.07
C PHE A 282 3.20 -25.03 -11.98
N ALA A 283 2.33 -25.00 -10.98
CA ALA A 283 1.31 -26.01 -10.80
C ALA A 283 0.35 -26.00 -12.00
N PRO A 284 -0.06 -27.16 -12.54
CA PRO A 284 -0.97 -27.22 -13.68
C PRO A 284 -2.42 -26.86 -13.34
N LYS A 285 -2.73 -26.76 -12.04
CA LYS A 285 -4.06 -26.43 -11.52
C LYS A 285 -3.95 -25.38 -10.43
N ASP A 286 -4.93 -24.48 -10.44
CA ASP A 286 -5.10 -23.49 -9.39
C ASP A 286 -5.39 -24.11 -8.03
N ALA A 287 -4.97 -23.40 -6.99
CA ALA A 287 -5.31 -23.77 -5.64
C ALA A 287 -6.77 -23.42 -5.34
N VAL A 288 -7.47 -24.34 -4.68
CA VAL A 288 -8.81 -24.10 -4.13
C VAL A 288 -8.71 -23.84 -2.63
N SER A 289 -9.74 -23.20 -2.06
CA SER A 289 -9.79 -22.94 -0.61
C SER A 289 -9.59 -24.23 0.19
N GLY A 290 -8.81 -24.13 1.26
CA GLY A 290 -8.44 -25.25 2.13
C GLY A 290 -7.18 -26.02 1.70
N LYS A 291 -6.64 -25.80 0.49
CA LYS A 291 -5.41 -26.48 0.05
C LYS A 291 -4.20 -26.03 0.86
N SER A 292 -3.39 -27.00 1.27
CA SER A 292 -2.10 -26.74 1.89
C SER A 292 -1.12 -26.15 0.89
N ALA A 293 -0.26 -25.26 1.36
CA ALA A 293 0.80 -24.64 0.60
C ALA A 293 2.00 -24.38 1.52
N ILE A 294 3.11 -23.90 0.94
CA ILE A 294 4.33 -23.59 1.66
C ILE A 294 4.82 -22.22 1.18
N VAL A 295 5.12 -21.32 2.10
CA VAL A 295 5.85 -20.08 1.83
C VAL A 295 7.30 -20.31 2.22
N ALA A 296 8.21 -20.14 1.27
CA ALA A 296 9.64 -20.35 1.51
C ALA A 296 10.44 -19.16 0.97
N GLY A 297 11.41 -18.67 1.76
CA GLY A 297 12.19 -17.49 1.38
C GLY A 297 13.22 -17.08 2.43
N PHE A 298 13.60 -15.80 2.37
CA PHE A 298 14.67 -15.20 3.18
C PHE A 298 14.15 -13.96 3.91
N PRO A 299 13.34 -14.14 4.95
CA PRO A 299 12.77 -13.02 5.65
C PRO A 299 13.83 -12.22 6.40
N GLU A 300 13.70 -10.89 6.40
CA GLU A 300 14.51 -9.93 7.19
C GLU A 300 16.03 -10.15 6.97
N ASN A 301 16.43 -10.33 5.72
CA ASN A 301 17.80 -10.67 5.30
C ASN A 301 18.37 -11.93 5.96
N GLY A 302 17.52 -12.75 6.54
CA GLY A 302 17.91 -13.89 7.36
C GLY A 302 18.33 -15.11 6.55
N GLY A 303 18.33 -16.24 7.24
CA GLY A 303 18.50 -17.55 6.63
C GLY A 303 17.24 -18.01 5.89
N TYR A 304 17.36 -19.14 5.21
CA TYR A 304 16.22 -19.81 4.58
C TYR A 304 15.17 -20.17 5.65
N ASP A 305 13.96 -19.65 5.51
CA ASP A 305 12.82 -19.88 6.40
C ASP A 305 11.65 -20.48 5.60
N VAL A 306 10.98 -21.44 6.21
CA VAL A 306 9.84 -22.15 5.62
C VAL A 306 8.64 -22.00 6.55
N ARG A 307 7.52 -21.53 6.01
CA ARG A 307 6.27 -21.37 6.73
C ARG A 307 5.17 -22.19 6.07
N PRO A 308 4.43 -23.00 6.84
CA PRO A 308 3.28 -23.69 6.33
C PRO A 308 2.18 -22.66 6.03
N ALA A 309 1.45 -22.88 4.94
CA ALA A 309 0.38 -22.01 4.50
C ALA A 309 -0.88 -22.83 4.18
N ARG A 310 -2.03 -22.17 4.21
CA ARG A 310 -3.28 -22.72 3.67
C ARG A 310 -4.01 -21.67 2.86
N VAL A 311 -4.47 -22.04 1.67
CA VAL A 311 -5.20 -21.14 0.78
C VAL A 311 -6.59 -20.86 1.36
N ARG A 312 -6.92 -19.58 1.58
CA ARG A 312 -8.25 -19.11 2.01
C ARG A 312 -9.21 -18.98 0.82
N GLY A 313 -8.67 -18.57 -0.32
CA GLY A 313 -9.39 -18.45 -1.59
C GLY A 313 -8.62 -17.60 -2.60
N ARG A 314 -9.12 -17.58 -3.84
CA ARG A 314 -8.69 -16.69 -4.92
C ARG A 314 -9.61 -15.47 -4.96
N ILE A 315 -9.05 -14.28 -5.10
CA ILE A 315 -9.77 -13.01 -5.09
C ILE A 315 -9.14 -12.06 -6.11
N GLN A 316 -9.97 -11.20 -6.71
CA GLN A 316 -9.48 -10.01 -7.41
C GLN A 316 -9.20 -8.93 -6.36
N ALA A 317 -7.96 -8.48 -6.28
CA ALA A 317 -7.54 -7.44 -5.36
C ALA A 317 -7.25 -6.15 -6.12
N ASP A 318 -8.08 -5.13 -5.88
CA ASP A 318 -7.90 -3.79 -6.43
C ASP A 318 -7.12 -2.93 -5.43
N GLY A 319 -5.87 -2.62 -5.77
CA GLY A 319 -4.97 -1.87 -4.92
C GLY A 319 -4.05 -0.98 -5.73
N ALA A 320 -3.24 -0.17 -5.05
CA ALA A 320 -2.30 0.70 -5.73
C ALA A 320 -1.17 -0.10 -6.43
N ASP A 321 -0.62 0.44 -7.52
CA ASP A 321 0.66 -0.05 -8.03
C ASP A 321 1.82 0.26 -7.06
N ILE A 322 3.00 -0.31 -7.30
CA ILE A 322 4.18 -0.16 -6.42
C ILE A 322 4.76 1.27 -6.37
N TYR A 323 4.26 2.19 -7.20
CA TYR A 323 4.57 3.61 -7.21
C TYR A 323 3.35 4.47 -6.83
N GLN A 324 2.27 3.82 -6.42
CA GLN A 324 0.96 4.39 -6.14
C GLN A 324 0.37 5.22 -7.30
N ARG A 325 0.81 5.06 -8.56
CA ARG A 325 0.40 5.92 -9.70
C ARG A 325 -1.04 5.73 -10.12
N GLY A 326 -1.60 4.54 -9.90
CA GLY A 326 -3.02 4.25 -10.10
C GLY A 326 -3.45 3.00 -9.36
N THR A 327 -4.72 2.65 -9.53
CA THR A 327 -5.29 1.39 -9.04
C THR A 327 -5.11 0.30 -10.10
N VAL A 328 -4.65 -0.86 -9.67
CA VAL A 328 -4.47 -2.05 -10.50
C VAL A 328 -5.20 -3.22 -9.86
N GLY A 329 -5.99 -3.93 -10.65
CA GLY A 329 -6.62 -5.18 -10.25
C GLY A 329 -5.66 -6.33 -10.46
N ARG A 330 -5.40 -7.11 -9.42
CA ARG A 330 -4.51 -8.29 -9.47
C ARG A 330 -5.26 -9.52 -9.01
N ASP A 331 -5.07 -10.62 -9.72
CA ASP A 331 -5.60 -11.92 -9.30
C ASP A 331 -4.65 -12.58 -8.28
N VAL A 332 -5.15 -12.77 -7.05
CA VAL A 332 -4.32 -13.21 -5.92
C VAL A 332 -4.96 -14.33 -5.11
N TYR A 333 -4.12 -15.16 -4.50
CA TYR A 333 -4.50 -16.03 -3.39
C TYR A 333 -4.38 -15.28 -2.06
N SER A 334 -5.45 -15.33 -1.26
CA SER A 334 -5.40 -15.05 0.17
C SER A 334 -4.98 -16.31 0.92
N LEU A 335 -4.05 -16.18 1.86
CA LEU A 335 -3.41 -17.29 2.56
C LEU A 335 -3.58 -17.14 4.06
N PHE A 336 -3.80 -18.25 4.77
CA PHE A 336 -3.47 -18.35 6.18
C PHE A 336 -1.99 -18.72 6.25
N ALA A 337 -1.14 -17.72 6.49
CA ALA A 337 0.30 -17.87 6.61
C ALA A 337 0.91 -16.67 7.34
N THR A 338 2.01 -16.88 8.06
CA THR A 338 2.85 -15.77 8.54
C THR A 338 3.81 -15.36 7.42
N VAL A 339 3.55 -14.21 6.80
CA VAL A 339 4.43 -13.60 5.79
C VAL A 339 5.20 -12.44 6.42
N ARG A 340 6.52 -12.43 6.23
CA ARG A 340 7.44 -11.41 6.76
C ARG A 340 8.16 -10.70 5.64
N GLU A 341 8.69 -9.51 5.95
CA GLU A 341 9.56 -8.77 5.02
C GLU A 341 10.69 -9.67 4.54
N GLY A 342 11.06 -9.60 3.26
CA GLY A 342 12.02 -10.52 2.63
C GLY A 342 11.40 -11.79 2.02
N ASN A 343 10.19 -12.21 2.41
CA ASN A 343 9.49 -13.30 1.71
C ASN A 343 8.97 -12.89 0.31
N SER A 344 8.84 -11.58 0.05
CA SER A 344 8.40 -11.04 -1.24
C SER A 344 9.22 -11.60 -2.39
N GLY A 345 8.54 -12.02 -3.45
CA GLY A 345 9.07 -12.63 -4.65
C GLY A 345 9.32 -14.13 -4.53
N GLY A 346 9.18 -14.70 -3.32
CA GLY A 346 9.30 -16.12 -3.07
C GLY A 346 8.13 -16.93 -3.62
N PRO A 347 8.34 -18.24 -3.90
CA PRO A 347 7.27 -19.08 -4.41
C PRO A 347 6.28 -19.46 -3.31
N LEU A 348 5.00 -19.46 -3.66
CA LEU A 348 3.98 -20.20 -2.92
C LEU A 348 3.97 -21.63 -3.46
N LEU A 349 4.56 -22.57 -2.73
CA LEU A 349 4.71 -23.95 -3.20
C LEU A 349 3.50 -24.83 -2.85
N THR A 350 3.23 -25.80 -3.70
CA THR A 350 2.39 -26.95 -3.38
C THR A 350 3.15 -27.91 -2.47
N PRO A 351 2.46 -28.83 -1.76
CA PRO A 351 3.12 -29.92 -1.04
C PRO A 351 3.93 -30.88 -1.93
N GLN A 352 3.86 -30.72 -3.26
CA GLN A 352 4.62 -31.48 -4.26
C GLN A 352 5.82 -30.70 -4.83
N GLY A 353 6.01 -29.43 -4.43
CA GLY A 353 7.13 -28.59 -4.88
C GLY A 353 6.88 -27.86 -6.20
N GLU A 354 5.63 -27.83 -6.66
CA GLU A 354 5.21 -26.98 -7.78
C GLU A 354 4.84 -25.58 -7.26
N VAL A 355 4.77 -24.57 -8.13
CA VAL A 355 4.50 -23.18 -7.75
C VAL A 355 3.03 -22.84 -8.00
N TYR A 356 2.27 -22.56 -6.95
CA TYR A 356 0.92 -21.98 -7.05
C TYR A 356 0.96 -20.50 -7.43
N GLY A 357 2.01 -19.77 -7.04
CA GLY A 357 2.07 -18.33 -7.23
C GLY A 357 3.32 -17.67 -6.64
N VAL A 358 3.33 -16.34 -6.61
CA VAL A 358 4.44 -15.52 -6.11
C VAL A 358 3.98 -14.72 -4.91
N VAL A 359 4.57 -14.96 -3.74
CA VAL A 359 4.27 -14.20 -2.50
C VAL A 359 4.69 -12.75 -2.70
N PHE A 360 3.79 -11.80 -2.44
CA PHE A 360 4.10 -10.37 -2.69
C PHE A 360 3.70 -9.42 -1.57
N ALA A 361 2.77 -9.81 -0.70
CA ALA A 361 2.29 -8.93 0.35
C ALA A 361 1.76 -9.70 1.57
N LYS A 362 1.55 -8.94 2.65
CA LYS A 362 0.88 -9.39 3.88
C LYS A 362 -0.28 -8.46 4.22
N SER A 363 -1.26 -8.97 4.96
CA SER A 363 -2.33 -8.16 5.51
C SER A 363 -1.80 -7.15 6.52
N ARG A 364 -2.42 -5.97 6.55
CA ARG A 364 -2.19 -4.95 7.60
C ARG A 364 -3.19 -5.09 8.76
N ASP A 365 -4.20 -5.94 8.62
CA ASP A 365 -5.29 -6.13 9.59
C ASP A 365 -5.19 -7.47 10.33
N ASP A 366 -4.61 -8.49 9.70
CA ASP A 366 -4.46 -9.83 10.26
C ASP A 366 -3.02 -10.34 10.09
N ALA A 367 -2.31 -10.52 11.22
CA ALA A 367 -0.92 -10.97 11.21
C ALA A 367 -0.70 -12.38 10.62
N HIS A 368 -1.77 -13.14 10.39
CA HIS A 368 -1.75 -14.50 9.85
C HIS A 368 -2.32 -14.57 8.43
N THR A 369 -2.43 -13.43 7.75
CA THR A 369 -2.91 -13.36 6.37
C THR A 369 -1.83 -12.83 5.44
N GLY A 370 -1.54 -13.62 4.42
CA GLY A 370 -0.57 -13.33 3.37
C GLY A 370 -1.21 -13.38 1.99
N TYR A 371 -0.52 -12.80 1.00
CA TYR A 371 -0.99 -12.71 -0.38
C TYR A 371 0.05 -13.19 -1.37
N ALA A 372 -0.40 -13.94 -2.37
CA ALA A 372 0.42 -14.38 -3.49
C ALA A 372 -0.31 -14.14 -4.82
N LEU A 373 0.39 -13.58 -5.80
CA LEU A 373 -0.08 -13.50 -7.19
C LEU A 373 -0.27 -14.92 -7.72
N THR A 374 -1.37 -15.20 -8.41
CA THR A 374 -1.61 -16.54 -8.94
C THR A 374 -0.62 -16.87 -10.06
N ALA A 375 -0.40 -18.16 -10.33
CA ALA A 375 0.36 -18.60 -11.51
C ALA A 375 -0.24 -18.07 -12.82
N ASP A 376 -1.56 -17.85 -12.86
CA ASP A 376 -2.27 -17.25 -13.99
C ASP A 376 -1.92 -15.77 -14.17
N GLU A 377 -1.94 -14.99 -13.09
CA GLU A 377 -1.60 -13.56 -13.10
C GLU A 377 -0.19 -13.33 -13.66
N VAL A 378 0.78 -14.13 -13.21
CA VAL A 378 2.20 -13.96 -13.60
C VAL A 378 2.58 -14.70 -14.89
N ARG A 379 1.63 -15.39 -15.55
CA ARG A 379 1.90 -16.25 -16.71
C ARG A 379 2.51 -15.47 -17.87
N THR A 380 1.96 -14.29 -18.16
CA THR A 380 2.43 -13.44 -19.26
C THR A 380 3.86 -12.96 -19.01
N ASP A 381 4.19 -12.61 -17.77
CA ASP A 381 5.54 -12.22 -17.38
C ASP A 381 6.52 -13.39 -17.43
N ALA A 382 6.08 -14.59 -17.04
CA ALA A 382 6.89 -15.80 -17.18
C ALA A 382 7.23 -16.08 -18.66
N VAL A 383 6.27 -15.96 -19.57
CA VAL A 383 6.49 -16.18 -21.01
C VAL A 383 7.45 -15.13 -21.58
N ARG A 384 7.21 -13.85 -21.30
CA ARG A 384 8.06 -12.75 -21.80
C ARG A 384 9.47 -12.80 -21.20
N GLY A 385 9.57 -13.01 -19.89
CA GLY A 385 10.84 -13.05 -19.16
C GLY A 385 11.74 -14.22 -19.55
N ARG A 386 11.18 -15.35 -19.99
CA ARG A 386 11.95 -16.47 -20.56
C ARG A 386 12.76 -16.06 -21.79
N ALA A 387 12.18 -15.23 -22.66
CA ALA A 387 12.79 -14.80 -23.90
C ALA A 387 13.57 -13.48 -23.77
N ALA A 388 13.36 -12.73 -22.68
CA ALA A 388 14.02 -11.45 -22.46
C ALA A 388 15.53 -11.62 -22.17
N SER A 389 16.34 -10.75 -22.77
CA SER A 389 17.80 -10.73 -22.63
C SER A 389 18.38 -9.32 -22.45
N ARG A 390 17.64 -8.28 -22.83
CA ARG A 390 18.07 -6.89 -22.66
C ARG A 390 17.73 -6.42 -21.25
N GLN A 391 18.71 -5.79 -20.59
CA GLN A 391 18.46 -5.13 -19.31
C GLN A 391 17.45 -4.00 -19.47
N VAL A 392 16.50 -3.91 -18.55
CA VAL A 392 15.46 -2.89 -18.51
C VAL A 392 15.65 -1.97 -17.30
N ASP A 393 15.07 -0.78 -17.39
CA ASP A 393 15.04 0.18 -16.29
C ASP A 393 14.13 -0.32 -15.15
N THR A 394 14.63 -0.23 -13.91
CA THR A 394 13.89 -0.54 -12.67
C THR A 394 13.17 0.68 -12.09
N GLN A 395 13.18 1.80 -12.85
CA GLN A 395 12.61 3.09 -12.50
C GLN A 395 13.14 3.63 -11.15
N GLY A 396 12.32 4.36 -10.42
CA GLY A 396 12.65 4.91 -9.11
C GLY A 396 12.31 3.97 -7.95
N CYS A 397 12.34 4.54 -6.76
CA CYS A 397 12.02 3.85 -5.52
C CYS A 397 10.55 3.42 -5.49
N ALA A 398 10.32 2.11 -5.35
CA ALA A 398 9.01 1.59 -5.00
C ALA A 398 8.62 2.09 -3.59
N ILE A 399 7.33 2.36 -3.38
CA ILE A 399 6.76 2.97 -2.16
C ILE A 399 6.00 1.94 -1.34
#